data_AF-A0A2V8PWP6-F1
#
_entry.id   AF-A0A2V8PWP6-F1
#
_cell.length_a   1.000
_cell.length_b   1.000
_cell.length_c   1.000
_cell.angle_alpha   90.00
_cell.angle_beta   90.00
_cell.angle_gamma   90.00
#
_symmetry.space_group_name_H-M   'P 1'
#
loop_
_entity.id
_entity.type
_entity.pdbx_description
1 polymer ?
#
loop_
_entity_poly.entity_id
_entity_poly.type
_entity_poly.pdbx_seq_one_letter_code
_entity_poly.pdbx_strand_id
1 'polypeptide(L)'
;MTTKHKALKSKPRVRVGVDTGGTFTDFVFEKDSRLQVFKLPSTPSDPSQAITDGLARICETGLTLADIEVVHGTTVGTNALLQRRGARTALVTTKGFEDVLVIGRQARPELYNLNAIKPLPLVVDELRLGVTERVVASGEVIDSLDD
;
A
#
# COMPACT_ATOMS: atom_id res chain seq x y z
N MET A 1 -16.72 -47.49 -8.18
CA MET A 1 -17.06 -46.67 -7.00
C MET A 1 -16.19 -45.43 -7.03
N THR A 2 -16.69 -44.33 -7.62
CA THR A 2 -15.91 -43.10 -7.78
C THR A 2 -16.49 -42.08 -6.80
N THR A 3 -15.75 -41.84 -5.73
CA THR A 3 -16.14 -40.95 -4.63
C THR A 3 -16.24 -39.52 -5.15
N LYS A 4 -17.46 -39.02 -5.32
CA LYS A 4 -17.71 -37.60 -5.59
C LYS A 4 -17.22 -36.79 -4.39
N HIS A 5 -16.13 -36.04 -4.55
CA HIS A 5 -15.80 -34.97 -3.61
C HIS A 5 -16.89 -33.91 -3.70
N LYS A 6 -17.80 -33.95 -2.73
CA LYS A 6 -18.82 -32.94 -2.50
C LYS A 6 -18.08 -31.66 -2.09
N ALA A 7 -18.03 -30.66 -2.97
CA ALA A 7 -17.48 -29.35 -2.63
C ALA A 7 -18.19 -28.84 -1.35
N LEU A 8 -17.42 -28.65 -0.27
CA LEU A 8 -17.93 -28.01 0.94
C LEU A 8 -18.35 -26.59 0.53
N LYS A 9 -19.64 -26.28 0.57
CA LYS A 9 -20.09 -24.89 0.48
C LYS A 9 -19.48 -24.15 1.66
N SER A 10 -18.53 -23.24 1.40
CA SER A 10 -17.97 -22.40 2.45
C SER A 10 -19.10 -21.59 3.08
N LYS A 11 -19.20 -21.65 4.40
CA LYS A 11 -20.08 -20.79 5.19
C LYS A 11 -19.82 -19.33 4.76
N PRO A 12 -20.86 -18.50 4.54
CA PRO A 12 -20.63 -17.11 4.15
C PRO A 12 -19.83 -16.42 5.25
N ARG A 13 -18.69 -15.84 4.88
CA ARG A 13 -17.82 -15.10 5.78
C ARG A 13 -18.39 -13.72 6.05
N VAL A 14 -18.35 -13.29 7.30
CA VAL A 14 -18.65 -11.91 7.69
C VAL A 14 -17.49 -11.04 7.23
N ARG A 15 -17.79 -10.01 6.43
CA ARG A 15 -16.79 -9.02 6.02
C ARG A 15 -16.63 -7.98 7.12
N VAL A 16 -15.38 -7.75 7.50
CA VAL A 16 -14.97 -6.72 8.44
C VAL A 16 -14.11 -5.71 7.69
N GLY A 17 -14.64 -4.51 7.49
CA GLY A 17 -13.86 -3.35 7.07
C GLY A 17 -13.02 -2.84 8.24
N VAL A 18 -11.72 -2.66 8.02
CA VAL A 18 -10.79 -2.11 9.00
C VAL A 18 -10.06 -0.94 8.36
N ASP A 19 -10.16 0.26 8.92
CA ASP A 19 -9.39 1.42 8.46
C ASP A 19 -8.43 1.90 9.54
N THR A 20 -7.13 1.81 9.27
CA THR A 20 -6.09 2.27 10.19
C THR A 20 -5.68 3.71 9.88
N GLY A 21 -6.07 4.62 10.78
CA GLY A 21 -5.64 6.01 10.82
C GLY A 21 -4.49 6.28 11.79
N GLY A 22 -4.07 7.54 11.88
CA GLY A 22 -3.03 7.97 12.83
C GLY A 22 -3.48 8.03 14.29
N THR A 23 -4.77 8.27 14.53
CA THR A 23 -5.34 8.40 15.90
C THR A 23 -6.22 7.23 16.29
N PHE A 24 -7.06 6.76 15.37
CA PHE A 24 -7.97 5.65 15.59
C PHE A 24 -7.88 4.63 14.45
N THR A 25 -8.17 3.37 14.80
CA THR A 25 -8.48 2.30 13.86
C THR A 25 -9.97 2.03 13.94
N ASP A 26 -10.66 2.20 12.83
CA ASP A 26 -12.11 2.06 12.70
C ASP A 26 -12.47 0.67 12.17
N PHE A 27 -13.53 0.09 12.71
CA PHE A 27 -14.04 -1.23 12.36
C PHE A 27 -15.50 -1.14 11.96
N VAL A 28 -15.86 -1.79 10.86
CA VAL A 28 -17.22 -1.85 10.34
C VAL A 28 -17.53 -3.27 9.90
N PHE A 29 -18.62 -3.86 10.38
CA PHE A 29 -19.04 -5.21 9.96
C PHE A 29 -20.56 -5.36 10.07
N GLU A 30 -21.12 -6.32 9.34
CA GLU A 30 -22.55 -6.64 9.42
C GLU A 30 -22.76 -7.90 10.26
N LYS A 31 -23.71 -7.84 11.19
CA LYS A 31 -24.16 -9.01 11.95
C LYS A 31 -25.66 -8.90 12.22
N ASP A 32 -26.38 -10.00 12.08
CA ASP A 32 -27.84 -10.05 12.30
C ASP A 32 -28.60 -8.98 11.49
N SER A 33 -28.18 -8.77 10.23
CA SER A 33 -28.70 -7.74 9.32
C SER A 33 -28.55 -6.30 9.84
N ARG A 34 -27.58 -6.05 10.74
CA ARG A 34 -27.27 -4.74 11.31
C ARG A 34 -25.80 -4.41 11.15
N LEU A 35 -25.54 -3.19 10.72
CA LEU A 35 -24.18 -2.64 10.70
C LEU A 35 -23.71 -2.35 12.12
N GLN A 36 -22.56 -2.87 12.48
CA GLN A 36 -21.85 -2.60 13.71
C GLN A 36 -20.62 -1.75 13.38
N VAL A 37 -20.37 -0.73 14.19
CA VAL A 37 -19.24 0.18 14.03
C VAL A 37 -18.62 0.46 15.38
N PHE A 38 -17.30 0.39 15.47
CA PHE A 38 -16.57 0.86 16.64
C PHE A 38 -15.16 1.31 16.25
N LYS A 39 -14.47 1.96 17.17
CA LYS A 39 -13.09 2.40 17.01
C LYS A 39 -12.25 2.00 18.20
N LEU A 40 -10.98 1.78 17.94
CA LEU A 40 -9.94 1.63 18.95
C LEU A 40 -8.86 2.71 18.72
N PRO A 41 -8.18 3.19 19.77
CA PRO A 41 -6.97 4.01 19.58
C PRO A 41 -5.98 3.28 18.67
N SER A 42 -5.39 3.98 17.71
CA SER A 42 -4.32 3.43 16.89
C SER A 42 -3.07 3.19 17.72
N THR A 43 -2.25 2.22 17.29
CA THR A 43 -0.94 1.91 17.87
C THR A 43 0.14 2.24 16.83
N PRO A 44 0.65 3.48 16.74
CA PRO A 44 1.52 3.90 15.63
C PRO A 44 2.83 3.12 15.52
N SER A 45 3.35 2.62 16.65
CA SER A 45 4.56 1.79 16.69
C SER A 45 4.35 0.38 16.14
N ASP A 46 3.12 -0.13 16.23
CA ASP A 46 2.71 -1.42 15.68
C ASP A 46 1.21 -1.42 15.38
N PRO A 47 0.80 -1.00 14.17
CA PRO A 47 -0.60 -0.94 13.79
C PRO A 47 -1.35 -2.28 13.88
N SER A 48 -0.62 -3.40 13.83
CA SER A 48 -1.18 -4.76 13.90
C SER A 48 -1.89 -5.03 15.23
N GLN A 49 -1.46 -4.38 16.31
CA GLN A 49 -2.03 -4.54 17.64
C GLN A 49 -3.49 -4.08 17.68
N ALA A 50 -3.78 -2.85 17.21
CA ALA A 50 -5.13 -2.32 17.17
C ALA A 50 -6.07 -3.18 16.31
N ILE A 51 -5.56 -3.72 15.19
CA ILE A 51 -6.29 -4.64 14.31
C ILE A 51 -6.64 -5.93 15.05
N THR A 52 -5.65 -6.55 15.71
CA THR A 52 -5.83 -7.82 16.43
C THR A 52 -6.81 -7.66 17.59
N ASP A 53 -6.71 -6.59 18.37
CA ASP A 53 -7.61 -6.28 19.48
C ASP A 53 -9.05 -6.04 19.00
N GLY A 54 -9.21 -5.34 17.87
CA GLY A 54 -10.53 -5.12 17.27
C GLY A 54 -11.16 -6.42 16.75
N LEU A 55 -10.37 -7.29 16.12
CA LEU A 55 -10.85 -8.61 15.68
C LEU A 55 -11.22 -9.51 16.86
N ALA A 56 -10.44 -9.48 17.95
CA ALA A 56 -10.77 -10.19 19.19
C ALA A 56 -12.10 -9.70 19.77
N ARG A 57 -12.32 -8.38 19.83
CA ARG A 57 -13.59 -7.78 20.25
C ARG A 57 -14.76 -8.18 19.35
N ILE A 58 -14.57 -8.29 18.04
CA ILE A 58 -15.62 -8.79 17.13
C ILE A 58 -15.95 -10.26 17.43
N CYS A 59 -14.96 -11.07 17.79
CA CYS A 59 -15.18 -12.47 18.15
C CYS A 59 -16.00 -12.64 19.44
N GLU A 60 -16.02 -11.66 20.36
CA GLU A 60 -16.91 -11.64 21.52
C GLU A 60 -18.40 -11.64 21.13
N THR A 61 -18.72 -11.29 19.88
CA THR A 61 -20.08 -11.40 19.34
C THR A 61 -20.45 -12.84 18.96
N GLY A 62 -19.59 -13.84 19.16
CA GLY A 62 -19.83 -15.24 18.80
C GLY A 62 -19.39 -15.62 17.39
N LEU A 63 -18.68 -14.73 16.70
CA LEU A 63 -17.94 -15.05 15.47
C LEU A 63 -16.59 -15.66 15.81
N THR A 64 -16.06 -16.52 14.94
CA THR A 64 -14.66 -16.95 15.02
C THR A 64 -13.83 -16.26 13.95
N LEU A 65 -12.50 -16.21 14.10
CA LEU A 65 -11.60 -15.69 13.07
C LEU A 65 -11.77 -16.41 11.72
N ALA A 66 -12.16 -17.69 11.72
CA ALA A 66 -12.40 -18.45 10.50
C ALA A 66 -13.64 -17.96 9.73
N ASP A 67 -14.62 -17.39 10.44
CA ASP A 67 -15.83 -16.80 9.88
C ASP A 67 -15.59 -15.38 9.32
N ILE A 68 -14.42 -14.77 9.54
CA ILE A 68 -14.14 -13.38 9.19
C ILE A 68 -13.33 -13.27 7.89
N GLU A 69 -13.75 -12.37 7.01
CA GLU A 69 -12.98 -11.85 5.88
C GLU A 69 -12.62 -10.38 6.17
N VAL A 70 -11.33 -10.04 6.24
CA VAL A 70 -10.89 -8.67 6.51
C VAL A 70 -10.68 -7.91 5.22
N VAL A 71 -11.31 -6.74 5.11
CA VAL A 71 -11.04 -5.73 4.08
C VAL A 71 -10.30 -4.58 4.76
N HIS A 72 -8.98 -4.53 4.56
CA HIS A 72 -8.13 -3.58 5.26
C HIS A 72 -7.80 -2.36 4.38
N GLY A 73 -8.14 -1.18 4.90
CA GLY A 73 -7.65 0.12 4.46
C GLY A 73 -6.65 0.66 5.47
N THR A 74 -5.65 1.40 5.00
CA THR A 74 -4.71 2.07 5.88
C THR A 74 -4.19 3.34 5.24
N THR A 75 -3.99 4.35 6.09
CA THR A 75 -3.36 5.62 5.71
C THR A 75 -1.87 5.66 6.03
N VAL A 76 -1.31 4.59 6.63
CA VAL A 76 0.11 4.54 7.05
C VAL A 76 1.04 4.76 5.86
N GLY A 77 0.82 4.08 4.73
CA GLY A 77 1.67 4.20 3.54
C GLY A 77 1.64 5.61 2.93
N THR A 78 0.45 6.18 2.76
CA THR A 78 0.30 7.54 2.22
C THR A 78 0.92 8.58 3.15
N ASN A 79 0.74 8.45 4.46
CA ASN A 79 1.35 9.35 5.44
C ASN A 79 2.87 9.21 5.48
N ALA A 80 3.41 7.99 5.36
CA ALA A 80 4.84 7.76 5.25
C ALA A 80 5.44 8.50 4.03
N LEU A 81 4.76 8.46 2.88
CA LEU A 81 5.18 9.21 1.69
C LEU A 81 5.13 10.73 1.91
N LEU A 82 4.02 11.25 2.41
CA LEU A 82 3.84 12.69 2.65
C LEU A 82 4.85 13.24 3.67
N GLN A 83 5.15 12.46 4.71
CA GLN A 83 6.11 12.81 5.76
C GLN A 83 7.55 12.47 5.41
N ARG A 84 7.79 11.86 4.23
CA ARG A 84 9.10 11.34 3.80
C ARG A 84 9.76 10.40 4.82
N ARG A 85 8.94 9.58 5.49
CA ARG A 85 9.36 8.56 6.46
C ARG A 85 9.38 7.19 5.79
N GLY A 86 10.29 7.02 4.83
CA GLY A 86 10.52 5.76 4.13
C GLY A 86 11.87 5.15 4.46
N ALA A 87 12.13 3.96 3.93
CA ALA A 87 13.46 3.36 3.95
C ALA A 87 14.42 4.16 3.06
N ARG A 88 15.72 4.11 3.38
CA ARG A 88 16.76 4.65 2.49
C ARG A 88 16.73 3.85 1.18
N THR A 89 16.47 4.54 0.08
CA THR A 89 16.15 3.93 -1.22
C THR A 89 17.13 4.44 -2.29
N ALA A 90 17.59 3.54 -3.17
CA ALA A 90 18.31 3.90 -4.39
C ALA A 90 17.40 3.73 -5.61
N LEU A 91 17.58 4.60 -6.61
CA LEU A 91 16.94 4.49 -7.90
C LEU A 91 17.97 3.99 -8.90
N VAL A 92 17.73 2.83 -9.50
CA VAL A 92 18.55 2.30 -10.60
C VAL A 92 17.78 2.51 -11.89
N THR A 93 18.42 3.17 -12.85
CA THR A 93 17.86 3.50 -14.16
C THR A 93 18.84 3.14 -15.25
N THR A 94 18.38 3.18 -16.50
CA THR A 94 19.27 3.24 -17.64
C THR A 94 20.22 4.41 -17.54
N LYS A 95 21.50 4.21 -17.90
CA LYS A 95 22.48 5.28 -17.94
C LYS A 95 22.00 6.46 -18.80
N GLY A 96 22.09 7.65 -18.23
CA GLY A 96 21.53 8.90 -18.78
C GLY A 96 20.08 9.18 -18.39
N PHE A 97 19.43 8.34 -17.58
CA PHE A 97 18.05 8.51 -17.10
C PHE A 97 17.95 8.69 -15.57
N GLU A 98 19.07 8.91 -14.89
CA GLU A 98 19.19 9.03 -13.42
C GLU A 98 18.35 10.20 -12.88
N ASP A 99 18.14 11.23 -13.71
CA ASP A 99 17.36 12.42 -13.39
C ASP A 99 15.86 12.31 -13.66
N VAL A 100 15.34 11.12 -14.02
CA VAL A 100 13.92 10.95 -14.39
C VAL A 100 12.94 11.45 -13.31
N LEU A 101 13.27 11.30 -12.01
CA LEU A 101 12.42 11.80 -10.92
C LEU A 101 12.50 13.32 -10.73
N VAL A 102 13.65 13.95 -11.03
CA VAL A 102 13.84 15.41 -10.94
C VAL A 102 13.17 16.12 -12.10
N ILE A 103 13.29 15.55 -13.30
CA ILE A 103 12.61 16.03 -14.50
C ILE A 103 11.09 15.87 -14.31
N GLY A 104 10.67 14.70 -13.82
CA GLY A 104 9.27 14.34 -13.66
C GLY A 104 8.55 14.29 -15.01
N ARG A 105 7.23 14.47 -15.00
CA ARG A 105 6.40 14.51 -16.23
C ARG A 105 6.25 15.91 -16.82
N GLN A 106 7.04 16.89 -16.34
CA GLN A 106 6.90 18.30 -16.72
C GLN A 106 5.47 18.85 -16.53
N ALA A 107 4.68 18.24 -15.64
CA ALA A 107 3.39 18.77 -15.26
C ALA A 107 3.57 20.14 -14.60
N ARG A 108 2.85 21.15 -15.07
CA ARG A 108 2.89 22.53 -14.54
C ARG A 108 1.51 22.89 -13.97
N PRO A 109 1.26 22.64 -12.67
CA PRO A 109 0.00 23.02 -12.03
C PRO A 109 -0.26 24.53 -12.14
N GLU A 110 0.79 25.33 -12.06
CA GLU A 110 0.76 26.79 -12.23
C GLU A 110 1.54 27.19 -13.48
N LEU A 111 0.90 27.08 -14.66
CA LEU A 111 1.55 27.22 -15.97
C LEU A 111 2.38 28.50 -16.16
N TYR A 112 1.93 29.61 -15.57
CA TYR A 112 2.54 30.93 -15.71
C TYR A 112 3.45 31.33 -14.54
N ASN A 113 3.63 30.47 -13.53
CA ASN A 113 4.53 30.74 -12.42
C ASN A 113 5.98 30.40 -12.82
N LEU A 114 6.73 31.42 -13.27
CA LEU A 114 8.15 31.27 -13.64
C LEU A 114 9.05 30.92 -12.46
N ASN A 115 8.59 31.15 -11.23
CA ASN A 115 9.34 30.91 -9.98
C ASN A 115 8.87 29.63 -9.27
N ALA A 116 8.17 28.73 -9.97
CA ALA A 116 7.67 27.50 -9.38
C ALA A 116 8.81 26.60 -8.87
N ILE A 117 8.77 26.28 -7.58
CA ILE A 117 9.74 25.37 -6.95
C ILE A 117 9.19 23.94 -7.05
N LYS A 118 9.95 23.06 -7.71
CA LYS A 118 9.60 21.63 -7.75
C LYS A 118 9.79 20.99 -6.36
N PRO A 119 8.92 20.06 -5.95
CA PRO A 119 9.20 19.23 -4.78
C PRO A 119 10.55 18.51 -4.96
N LEU A 120 11.29 18.35 -3.86
CA LEU A 120 12.51 17.53 -3.88
C LEU A 120 12.18 16.11 -4.36
N PRO A 121 13.05 15.43 -5.12
CA PRO A 121 12.83 14.05 -5.49
C PRO A 121 12.76 13.14 -4.24
N LEU A 122 12.18 11.94 -4.39
CA LEU A 122 12.13 10.95 -3.31
C LEU A 122 13.49 10.31 -3.03
N VAL A 123 14.36 10.27 -4.04
CA VAL A 123 15.71 9.72 -3.98
C VAL A 123 16.71 10.84 -4.20
N VAL A 124 17.70 10.95 -3.31
CA VAL A 124 18.78 11.96 -3.35
C VAL A 124 19.76 11.66 -4.49
N ASP A 125 20.52 12.67 -4.90
CA ASP A 125 21.41 12.59 -6.06
C ASP A 125 22.37 11.39 -6.00
N GLU A 126 23.01 11.21 -4.85
CA GLU A 126 24.04 10.20 -4.63
C GLU A 126 23.52 8.75 -4.67
N LEU A 127 22.20 8.58 -4.66
CA LEU A 127 21.53 7.27 -4.69
C LEU A 127 20.77 7.03 -6.01
N ARG A 128 21.04 7.83 -7.05
CA ARG A 128 20.48 7.64 -8.40
C ARG A 128 21.59 7.12 -9.30
N LEU A 129 21.45 5.88 -9.74
CA LEU A 129 22.50 5.12 -10.40
C LEU A 129 22.06 4.75 -11.81
N GLY A 130 22.92 5.04 -12.78
CA GLY A 130 22.79 4.58 -14.15
C GLY A 130 23.52 3.26 -14.35
N VAL A 131 22.82 2.24 -14.84
CA VAL A 131 23.46 1.01 -15.35
C VAL A 131 23.61 1.10 -16.87
N THR A 132 24.59 0.41 -17.44
CA THR A 132 24.76 0.38 -18.91
C THR A 132 23.91 -0.74 -19.48
N GLU A 133 22.80 -0.38 -20.09
CA GLU A 133 21.86 -1.27 -20.77
C GLU A 133 20.92 -0.45 -21.68
N ARG A 134 20.23 -1.10 -22.63
CA ARG A 134 19.21 -0.44 -23.46
C ARG A 134 18.23 -1.43 -24.05
N VAL A 135 16.94 -1.19 -23.77
CA VAL A 135 15.82 -1.86 -24.44
C VAL A 135 14.95 -0.80 -25.12
N VAL A 136 14.58 -1.02 -26.38
CA VAL A 136 13.69 -0.11 -27.13
C VAL A 136 12.22 -0.51 -26.99
N ALA A 137 11.32 0.34 -27.49
CA ALA A 137 9.86 0.16 -27.36
C ALA A 137 9.33 -1.14 -27.98
N SER A 138 10.04 -1.75 -28.93
CA SER A 138 9.71 -3.08 -29.49
C SER A 138 10.03 -4.24 -28.54
N GLY A 139 10.79 -3.99 -27.47
CA GLY A 139 11.37 -5.01 -26.60
C GLY A 139 12.74 -5.52 -27.06
N GLU A 140 13.26 -5.02 -28.19
CA GLU A 140 14.61 -5.36 -28.66
C GLU A 140 15.69 -4.78 -27.73
N VAL A 141 16.68 -5.62 -27.40
CA VAL A 141 17.85 -5.24 -26.60
C VAL A 141 18.92 -4.72 -27.53
N ILE A 142 19.29 -3.44 -27.38
CA ILE A 142 20.36 -2.80 -28.16
C ILE A 142 21.68 -2.81 -27.39
N ASP A 143 21.59 -2.74 -26.06
CA ASP A 143 22.74 -2.83 -25.17
C ASP A 143 22.36 -3.75 -24.01
N SER A 144 23.13 -4.82 -23.82
CA SER A 144 22.82 -5.81 -22.79
C SER A 144 23.27 -5.28 -21.43
N LEU A 145 22.64 -5.75 -20.35
CA LEU A 145 23.10 -5.40 -19.01
C LEU A 145 24.47 -6.04 -18.77
N ASP A 146 25.45 -5.21 -18.42
CA ASP A 146 26.75 -5.68 -17.93
C ASP A 146 26.63 -6.20 -16.49
N ASP A 147 27.30 -7.32 -16.19
CA ASP A 147 27.36 -7.94 -14.85
C ASP A 147 28.21 -7.15 -13.83
#